data_AF-A0A1S2LNQ7-F1
#
_entry.id   AF-A0A1S2LNQ7-F1
#
_cell.length_a   1.000
_cell.length_b   1.000
_cell.length_c   1.000
_cell.angle_alpha   90.00
_cell.angle_beta   90.00
_cell.angle_gamma   90.00
#
_symmetry.space_group_name_H-M   'P 1'
#
loop_
_entity.id
_entity.type
_entity.pdbx_description
1 polymer ?
#
loop_
_entity_poly.entity_id
_entity_poly.type
_entity_poly.pdbx_seq_one_letter_code
_entity_poly.pdbx_strand_id
1 'polypeptide(L)' 'MRRLYSKSFEELVEENKKQLLSDPDALKKIDAKLEKKQQEYSKRKIN' A
#
# COMPACT_ATOMS: atom_id res chain seq x y z
N MET A 1 -9.29 21.68 26.52
CA MET A 1 -9.56 20.88 25.30
C MET A 1 -8.32 20.09 24.94
N ARG A 2 -8.33 18.76 25.11
CA ARG A 2 -7.24 17.90 24.65
C ARG A 2 -7.25 17.94 23.12
N ARG A 3 -6.26 18.60 22.50
CA ARG A 3 -6.11 18.60 21.04
C ARG A 3 -5.84 17.16 20.62
N LEU A 4 -6.82 16.53 19.98
CA LEU A 4 -6.62 15.27 19.27
C LEU A 4 -5.72 15.61 18.08
N TYR A 5 -4.42 15.38 18.21
CA TYR A 5 -3.51 15.42 17.07
C TYR A 5 -3.82 14.21 16.19
N SER A 6 -4.84 14.35 15.33
CA SER A 6 -5.04 13.46 14.20
C SER A 6 -4.05 13.89 13.12
N LYS A 7 -3.16 12.98 12.73
CA LYS A 7 -2.24 13.20 11.61
C LYS A 7 -3.03 13.52 10.34
N SER A 8 -2.50 14.40 9.49
CA SER A 8 -3.08 14.62 8.17
C SER A 8 -2.93 13.36 7.31
N PHE A 9 -3.67 13.32 6.20
CA PHE A 9 -3.54 12.25 5.23
C PHE A 9 -2.12 12.16 4.69
N GLU A 10 -1.51 13.31 4.38
CA GLU A 10 -0.13 13.41 3.91
C GLU A 10 0.87 12.86 4.93
N GLU A 11 0.69 13.19 6.22
CA GLU A 11 1.54 12.67 7.29
C GLU A 11 1.44 11.15 7.42
N LEU A 12 0.23 10.59 7.32
CA LEU A 12 0.02 9.15 7.34
C LEU A 12 0.64 8.46 6.12
N VAL A 13 0.54 9.08 4.94
CA VAL A 13 1.16 8.56 3.71
C VAL A 13 2.68 8.53 3.83
N GLU A 14 3.30 9.58 4.35
CA GLU A 14 4.76 9.65 4.53
C GLU A 14 5.26 8.66 5.57
N GLU A 15 4.53 8.44 6.66
CA GLU A 15 4.85 7.41 7.65
C GLU A 15 4.77 6.00 7.05
N ASN A 16 3.71 5.71 6.29
CA ASN A 16 3.56 4.42 5.61
C ASN A 16 4.69 4.19 4.61
N LYS A 17 5.08 5.19 3.83
CA LYS A 17 6.21 5.10 2.89
C LYS A 17 7.51 4.77 3.61
N LYS A 18 7.80 5.44 4.73
CA LYS A 18 9.02 5.18 5.52
C LYS A 18 9.06 3.75 6.05
N GLN A 19 7.94 3.23 6.55
CA GLN A 19 7.83 1.85 7.03
C GLN A 19 8.05 0.83 5.92
N LEU A 20 7.50 1.08 4.73
CA LEU A 20 7.67 0.19 3.57
C LEU A 20 9.11 0.19 3.05
N LEU A 21 9.81 1.34 3.06
CA LEU A 21 11.21 1.43 2.64
C LEU A 21 12.16 0.73 3.62
N SER A 22 11.77 0.60 4.89
CA SER A 22 12.55 -0.16 5.88
C SER A 22 12.30 -1.67 5.84
N ASP A 23 11.25 -2.13 5.15
CA ASP A 23 10.88 -3.55 5.06
C ASP A 23 10.78 -4.00 3.59
N PRO A 24 11.90 -4.47 3.01
CA PRO A 24 11.92 -4.97 1.64
C PRO A 24 11.05 -6.21 1.42
N ASP A 25 10.67 -6.96 2.46
CA ASP A 25 9.76 -8.11 2.32
C ASP A 25 8.29 -7.68 2.28
N ALA A 26 7.94 -6.58 2.96
CA ALA A 26 6.62 -5.95 2.80
C ALA A 26 6.41 -5.46 1.36
N LEU A 27 7.43 -4.87 0.73
CA LEU A 27 7.38 -4.45 -0.68
C LEU A 27 7.13 -5.65 -1.62
N LYS A 28 7.87 -6.75 -1.45
CA LYS A 28 7.65 -7.98 -2.26
C LYS A 28 6.23 -8.53 -2.13
N LYS A 29 5.62 -8.48 -0.94
CA LYS A 29 4.23 -8.93 -0.73
C LYS A 29 3.22 -8.03 -1.45
N ILE A 30 3.50 -6.73 -1.53
CA ILE A 30 2.67 -5.77 -2.27
C ILE A 30 2.75 -6.06 -3.77
N ASP A 31 3.97 -6.24 -4.29
CA ASP A 31 4.19 -6.55 -5.70
C ASP A 31 3.48 -7.85 -6.11
N ALA A 32 3.62 -8.92 -5.33
CA ALA A 32 2.93 -10.18 -5.59
C ALA A 32 1.40 -10.04 -5.59
N LYS A 33 0.84 -9.21 -4.70
CA LYS A 33 -0.61 -8.93 -4.68
C LYS A 33 -1.06 -8.13 -5.90
N LEU A 34 -0.27 -7.15 -6.33
CA LEU A 34 -0.56 -6.35 -7.53
C LEU A 34 -0.54 -7.22 -8.78
N GLU A 35 0.48 -8.05 -8.92
CA GLU A 35 0.61 -8.98 -10.04
C GLU A 35 -0.59 -9.95 -10.10
N LYS A 36 -0.98 -10.52 -8.95
CA LYS A 36 -2.16 -11.38 -8.87
C LYS A 36 -3.44 -10.65 -9.31
N LYS A 37 -3.66 -9.42 -8.83
CA LYS A 37 -4.81 -8.60 -9.26
C LYS A 37 -4.78 -8.31 -10.76
N GLN A 38 -3.62 -8.02 -11.31
CA GLN A 38 -3.46 -7.77 -12.74
C GLN A 38 -3.76 -9.02 -13.57
N GLN A 39 -3.30 -10.19 -13.12
CA GLN A 39 -3.62 -11.47 -13.76
C GLN A 39 -5.13 -11.75 -13.70
N GLU A 40 -5.78 -11.52 -12.56
CA GLU A 40 -7.24 -11.66 -12.42
C GLU A 40 -7.99 -10.70 -13.37
N TYR A 41 -7.54 -9.45 -13.46
CA TYR A 41 -8.11 -8.47 -14.38
C TYR A 41 -7.97 -8.90 -15.85
N SER A 42 -6.77 -9.35 -16.25
CA SER A 42 -6.51 -9.84 -17.61
C SER A 42 -7.34 -11.07 -17.94
N LYS A 43 -7.49 -12.03 -17.01
CA LYS A 43 -8.33 -13.22 -17.19
C LYS A 43 -9.81 -12.86 -17.37
N ARG A 44 -10.31 -11.83 -16.67
CA ARG A 44 -11.69 -11.34 -16.83
C ARG A 44 -11.94 -10.61 -18.15
N LYS A 45 -10.90 -10.07 -18.81
CA LYS A 45 -11.02 -9.37 -20.09
C LYS A 45 -11.02 -10.31 -21.30
N ILE A 46 -10.47 -11.51 -21.11
CA ILE A 46 -10.32 -12.53 -22.16
C ILE A 46 -11.55 -13.46 -22.24
N ASN A 47 -12.38 -13.49 -21.19
CA ASN A 47 -13.70 -14.14 -21.16
C ASN A 47 -14.79 -13.12 -21.44
#